data_AF-M0DX65-F1
#
_entry.id   AF-M0DX65-F1
#
_cell.length_a   1.000
_cell.length_b   1.000
_cell.length_c   1.000
_cell.angle_alpha   90.00
_cell.angle_beta   90.00
_cell.angle_gamma   90.00
#
_symmetry.space_group_name_H-M   'P 1'
#
loop_
_entity.id
_entity.type
_entity.pdbx_description
1 polymer ?
#
loop_
_entity_poly.entity_id
_entity_poly.type
_entity_poly.pdbx_seq_one_letter_code
_entity_poly.pdbx_strand_id
1 'polypeptide(L)'
;MSDAARRFDQHRKDAAGSVASDVRARLREWYGVEDVSIVSVETAKDGAYETGGEYDPVTFLDYAGVDWLVDTDDAILPVGERVRPNVAGRRDFSWRVENGCSTPCESDRVPAGIDESGLFPRDIVFGLRDGDRLNRAWLIDVEAFRAAVDANRLTGERHDRDDGTAAVYYPVGDLVRVGCVRESWAAPYTGWV
;
A
#
# COMPACT_ATOMS: atom_id res chain seq x y z
N MET A 1 -25.96 -11.20 -3.06
CA MET A 1 -24.50 -11.19 -2.82
C MET A 1 -24.29 -11.02 -1.33
N SER A 2 -23.48 -11.86 -0.68
CA SER A 2 -23.20 -11.71 0.76
C SER A 2 -22.37 -10.46 1.01
N ASP A 3 -22.54 -9.84 2.19
CA ASP A 3 -21.78 -8.65 2.59
C ASP A 3 -20.26 -8.87 2.55
N ALA A 4 -19.80 -10.11 2.77
CA ALA A 4 -18.39 -10.49 2.68
C ALA A 4 -17.81 -10.28 1.26
N ALA A 5 -18.56 -10.60 0.20
CA ALA A 5 -18.08 -10.50 -1.18
C ALA A 5 -17.92 -9.06 -1.68
N ARG A 6 -18.69 -8.09 -1.13
CA ARG A 6 -18.52 -6.66 -1.46
C ARG A 6 -17.29 -6.03 -0.79
N ARG A 7 -16.81 -6.59 0.32
CA ARG A 7 -15.73 -6.01 1.16
C ARG A 7 -14.33 -6.23 0.58
N PHE A 8 -14.17 -7.27 -0.25
CA PHE A 8 -12.90 -7.70 -0.88
C PHE A 8 -12.95 -7.56 -2.41
N ASP A 9 -13.37 -6.38 -2.88
CA ASP A 9 -13.56 -6.09 -4.31
C ASP A 9 -12.30 -6.35 -5.17
N GLN A 10 -12.38 -7.37 -6.04
CA GLN A 10 -11.33 -7.80 -6.97
C GLN A 10 -10.93 -6.71 -7.98
N HIS A 11 -11.80 -5.74 -8.29
CA HIS A 11 -11.45 -4.66 -9.24
C HIS A 11 -10.26 -3.81 -8.79
N ARG A 12 -9.96 -3.82 -7.48
CA ARG A 12 -8.76 -3.16 -6.94
C ARG A 12 -7.47 -3.92 -7.25
N LYS A 13 -7.52 -5.25 -7.36
CA LYS A 13 -6.37 -6.12 -7.65
C LYS A 13 -6.04 -6.13 -9.15
N ASP A 14 -7.07 -6.15 -10.01
CA ASP A 14 -6.88 -6.01 -11.47
C ASP A 14 -6.18 -4.68 -11.84
N ALA A 15 -6.49 -3.63 -11.08
CA ALA A 15 -5.92 -2.30 -11.22
C ALA A 15 -4.47 -2.17 -10.72
N ALA A 16 -4.06 -2.97 -9.73
CA ALA A 16 -2.69 -3.07 -9.24
C ALA A 16 -1.83 -3.86 -10.25
N GLY A 17 -2.35 -5.00 -10.70
CA GLY A 17 -1.71 -5.84 -11.72
C GLY A 17 -1.39 -5.10 -13.03
N SER A 18 -2.23 -4.15 -13.45
CA SER A 18 -2.01 -3.43 -14.71
C SER A 18 -0.83 -2.44 -14.68
N VAL A 19 -0.40 -1.99 -13.50
CA VAL A 19 0.77 -1.09 -13.32
C VAL A 19 1.98 -1.79 -12.70
N ALA A 20 1.92 -3.10 -12.47
CA ALA A 20 2.97 -3.86 -11.80
C ALA A 20 4.38 -3.68 -12.42
N SER A 21 4.44 -3.52 -13.75
CA SER A 21 5.72 -3.26 -14.45
C SER A 21 6.28 -1.86 -14.14
N ASP A 22 5.42 -0.84 -14.05
CA ASP A 22 5.82 0.52 -13.69
C ASP A 22 6.25 0.57 -12.21
N VAL A 23 5.52 -0.10 -11.30
CA VAL A 23 5.87 -0.19 -9.88
C VAL A 23 7.21 -0.89 -9.69
N ARG A 24 7.40 -2.06 -10.32
CA ARG A 24 8.69 -2.77 -10.31
C ARG A 24 9.84 -1.88 -10.77
N ALA A 25 9.64 -1.11 -11.84
CA ALA A 25 10.65 -0.17 -12.31
C ALA A 25 10.99 0.92 -11.28
N ARG A 26 10.01 1.42 -10.51
CA ARG A 26 10.25 2.38 -9.42
C ARG A 26 11.01 1.75 -8.25
N LEU A 27 10.64 0.55 -7.84
CA LEU A 27 11.34 -0.19 -6.78
C LEU A 27 12.78 -0.49 -7.16
N ARG A 28 13.01 -0.91 -8.42
CA ARG A 28 14.34 -1.14 -8.99
C ARG A 28 15.19 0.13 -8.92
N GLU A 29 14.64 1.27 -9.34
CA GLU A 29 15.30 2.57 -9.31
C GLU A 29 15.66 3.00 -7.89
N TRP A 30 14.76 2.84 -6.93
CA TRP A 30 14.97 3.25 -5.54
C TRP A 30 15.98 2.38 -4.80
N TYR A 31 15.79 1.07 -4.81
CA TYR A 31 16.62 0.15 -4.04
C TYR A 31 17.92 -0.20 -4.76
N GLY A 32 18.08 0.16 -6.04
CA GLY A 32 19.29 -0.10 -6.81
C GLY A 32 19.57 -1.58 -7.06
N VAL A 33 18.52 -2.41 -7.11
CA VAL A 33 18.60 -3.86 -7.33
C VAL A 33 18.23 -4.24 -8.75
N GLU A 34 18.39 -5.51 -9.13
CA GLU A 34 17.93 -6.04 -10.41
C GLU A 34 16.47 -6.49 -10.38
N ASP A 35 15.80 -6.59 -11.52
CA ASP A 35 14.38 -7.01 -11.59
C ASP A 35 14.13 -8.39 -10.96
N VAL A 36 15.11 -9.30 -11.02
CA VAL A 36 15.01 -10.65 -10.43
C VAL A 36 14.92 -10.60 -8.90
N SER A 37 15.44 -9.54 -8.29
CA SER A 37 15.41 -9.31 -6.84
C SER A 37 14.08 -8.71 -6.36
N ILE A 38 13.13 -8.46 -7.26
CA ILE A 38 11.83 -7.88 -6.93
C ILE A 38 10.73 -8.92 -7.19
N VAL A 39 10.05 -9.34 -6.14
CA VAL A 39 9.00 -10.37 -6.20
C VAL A 39 7.67 -9.75 -5.82
N SER A 40 6.65 -9.87 -6.67
CA SER A 40 5.28 -9.57 -6.27
C SER A 40 4.73 -10.77 -5.51
N VAL A 41 4.17 -10.50 -4.34
CA VAL A 41 3.54 -11.50 -3.45
C VAL A 41 2.04 -11.23 -3.28
N GLU A 42 1.46 -10.37 -4.12
CA GLU A 42 0.03 -10.13 -4.13
C GLU A 42 -0.70 -11.41 -4.58
N THR A 43 -1.70 -11.86 -3.80
CA THR A 43 -2.53 -13.02 -4.16
C THR A 43 -3.93 -12.60 -4.56
N ALA A 44 -4.44 -13.19 -5.64
CA ALA A 44 -5.85 -13.15 -5.97
C ALA A 44 -6.62 -14.21 -5.16
N LYS A 45 -6.65 -14.08 -3.82
CA LYS A 45 -7.52 -14.89 -2.97
C LYS A 45 -8.85 -14.16 -2.73
N ASP A 46 -9.94 -14.90 -2.93
CA ASP A 46 -11.31 -14.46 -2.65
C ASP A 46 -11.72 -14.78 -1.22
N GLY A 47 -12.36 -13.81 -0.56
CA GLY A 47 -12.96 -13.98 0.77
C GLY A 47 -12.16 -13.35 1.92
N ALA A 48 -12.74 -13.40 3.12
CA ALA A 48 -12.08 -12.94 4.34
C ALA A 48 -10.93 -13.89 4.72
N TYR A 49 -9.86 -13.35 5.30
CA TYR A 49 -8.82 -14.17 5.90
C TYR A 49 -9.35 -14.84 7.17
N GLU A 50 -9.34 -16.17 7.19
CA GLU A 50 -9.71 -16.97 8.36
C GLU A 50 -8.48 -17.19 9.25
N THR A 51 -8.47 -16.61 10.45
CA THR A 51 -7.41 -16.83 11.44
C THR A 51 -7.54 -18.21 12.09
N GLY A 52 -6.45 -18.99 12.12
CA GLY A 52 -6.38 -20.31 12.78
C GLY A 52 -6.43 -21.53 11.86
N GLY A 53 -6.42 -21.35 10.53
CA GLY A 53 -6.27 -22.41 9.54
C GLY A 53 -4.86 -22.51 8.94
N GLU A 54 -4.67 -23.36 7.93
CA GLU A 54 -3.44 -23.36 7.11
C GLU A 54 -3.34 -22.04 6.33
N TYR A 55 -2.36 -21.22 6.69
CA TYR A 55 -1.96 -20.05 5.92
C TYR A 55 -0.83 -20.46 4.98
N ASP A 56 -1.07 -20.37 3.68
CA ASP A 56 0.06 -20.36 2.76
C ASP A 56 0.89 -19.08 2.99
N PRO A 57 2.23 -19.13 2.81
CA PRO A 57 3.11 -17.99 3.11
C PRO A 57 2.74 -16.70 2.36
N VAL A 58 2.14 -16.82 1.18
CA VAL A 58 1.81 -15.66 0.35
C VAL A 58 0.55 -14.97 0.87
N THR A 59 -0.49 -15.74 1.25
CA THR A 59 -1.65 -15.22 1.99
C THR A 59 -1.23 -14.53 3.29
N PHE A 60 -0.21 -15.06 3.98
CA PHE A 60 0.31 -14.44 5.22
C PHE A 60 0.94 -13.06 4.96
N LEU A 61 1.71 -12.90 3.89
CA LEU A 61 2.32 -11.63 3.48
C LEU A 61 1.26 -10.61 3.04
N ASP A 62 0.34 -11.02 2.17
CA ASP A 62 -0.79 -10.20 1.71
C ASP A 62 -1.64 -9.70 2.89
N TYR A 63 -1.88 -10.59 3.87
CA TYR A 63 -2.56 -10.24 5.12
C TYR A 63 -1.81 -9.22 5.99
N ALA A 64 -0.47 -9.23 5.94
CA ALA A 64 0.37 -8.23 6.57
C ALA A 64 0.44 -6.90 5.78
N GLY A 65 -0.24 -6.81 4.62
CA GLY A 65 -0.23 -5.65 3.74
C GLY A 65 1.03 -5.56 2.87
N VAL A 66 1.77 -6.66 2.73
CA VAL A 66 2.97 -6.75 1.91
C VAL A 66 2.57 -7.24 0.52
N ASP A 67 2.79 -6.39 -0.48
CA ASP A 67 2.46 -6.67 -1.89
C ASP A 67 3.71 -7.04 -2.70
N TRP A 68 4.88 -6.58 -2.25
CA TRP A 68 6.18 -6.78 -2.88
C TRP A 68 7.24 -7.15 -1.85
N LEU A 69 8.18 -8.01 -2.26
CA LEU A 69 9.43 -8.27 -1.56
C LEU A 69 10.59 -7.78 -2.44
N VAL A 70 11.49 -7.02 -1.84
CA VAL A 70 12.72 -6.55 -2.48
C VAL A 70 13.91 -7.17 -1.79
N ASP A 71 14.60 -8.07 -2.49
CA ASP A 71 15.83 -8.69 -2.04
C ASP A 71 17.01 -7.76 -2.29
N THR A 72 17.57 -7.21 -1.22
CA THR A 72 18.81 -6.43 -1.25
C THR A 72 19.95 -7.32 -0.77
N ASP A 73 21.20 -6.94 -1.04
CA ASP A 73 22.37 -7.71 -0.59
C ASP A 73 22.39 -7.93 0.95
N ASP A 74 21.71 -7.06 1.72
CA ASP A 74 21.70 -7.08 3.18
C ASP A 74 20.41 -7.66 3.80
N ALA A 75 19.28 -7.56 3.10
CA ALA A 75 17.96 -7.89 3.65
C ALA A 75 16.87 -8.07 2.59
N ILE A 76 15.84 -8.85 2.93
CA ILE A 76 14.57 -8.88 2.20
C ILE A 76 13.64 -7.82 2.79
N LEU A 77 13.28 -6.82 1.99
CA LEU A 77 12.50 -5.67 2.41
C LEU A 77 11.03 -5.81 1.94
N PRO A 78 10.06 -5.90 2.87
CA PRO A 78 8.64 -5.91 2.54
C PRO A 78 8.13 -4.52 2.14
N VAL A 79 7.40 -4.44 1.03
CA VAL A 79 6.84 -3.21 0.49
C VAL A 79 5.36 -3.40 0.19
N GLY A 80 4.55 -2.44 0.61
CA GLY A 80 3.11 -2.40 0.34
C GLY A 80 2.81 -1.57 -0.90
N GLU A 81 1.61 -1.74 -1.45
CA GLU A 81 1.15 -1.04 -2.63
C GLU A 81 -0.25 -0.43 -2.42
N ARG A 82 -0.38 0.82 -2.88
CA ARG A 82 -1.65 1.52 -2.92
C ARG A 82 -1.78 2.31 -4.21
N VAL A 83 -2.36 1.69 -5.23
CA VAL A 83 -2.62 2.36 -6.52
C VAL A 83 -4.08 2.83 -6.62
N ARG A 84 -4.29 4.05 -7.09
CA ARG A 84 -5.62 4.65 -7.30
C ARG A 84 -5.75 5.31 -8.68
N PRO A 85 -6.96 5.42 -9.24
CA PRO A 85 -7.18 6.25 -10.43
C PRO A 85 -6.76 7.70 -10.20
N ASN A 86 -6.11 8.30 -11.19
CA ASN A 86 -5.70 9.69 -11.17
C ASN A 86 -6.89 10.63 -11.40
N VAL A 87 -7.55 11.02 -10.31
CA VAL A 87 -8.66 11.99 -10.33
C VAL A 87 -8.14 13.38 -9.99
N ALA A 88 -8.47 14.40 -10.78
CA ALA A 88 -8.04 15.77 -10.53
C ALA A 88 -8.42 16.23 -9.10
N GLY A 89 -7.47 16.86 -8.40
CA GLY A 89 -7.67 17.34 -7.02
C GLY A 89 -7.63 16.27 -5.93
N ARG A 90 -7.56 14.98 -6.27
CA ARG A 90 -7.47 13.88 -5.28
C ARG A 90 -6.06 13.33 -5.22
N ARG A 91 -5.31 13.77 -4.21
CA ARG A 91 -3.92 13.39 -3.95
C ARG A 91 -3.77 12.98 -2.50
N ASP A 92 -4.51 11.95 -2.12
CA ASP A 92 -4.67 11.49 -0.75
C ASP A 92 -4.27 10.02 -0.59
N PHE A 93 -3.33 9.78 0.33
CA PHE A 93 -2.97 8.45 0.78
C PHE A 93 -4.00 7.98 1.80
N SER A 94 -4.57 6.80 1.60
CA SER A 94 -5.53 6.23 2.54
C SER A 94 -4.89 5.23 3.49
N TRP A 95 -5.25 5.33 4.76
CA TRP A 95 -4.89 4.39 5.81
C TRP A 95 -6.14 3.80 6.44
N ARG A 96 -6.29 2.47 6.44
CA ARG A 96 -7.46 1.75 6.94
C ARG A 96 -7.42 1.70 8.47
N VAL A 97 -8.46 2.27 9.07
CA VAL A 97 -8.66 2.34 10.53
C VAL A 97 -9.74 1.37 10.99
N GLU A 98 -10.60 0.88 10.09
CA GLU A 98 -11.58 -0.17 10.40
C GLU A 98 -11.76 -1.12 9.22
N ASN A 99 -11.91 -2.41 9.52
CA ASN A 99 -12.00 -3.47 8.51
C ASN A 99 -13.42 -4.08 8.38
N GLY A 100 -14.39 -3.64 9.19
CA GLY A 100 -15.78 -4.13 9.13
C GLY A 100 -15.95 -5.60 9.53
N CYS A 101 -14.95 -6.21 10.14
CA CYS A 101 -14.96 -7.58 10.66
C CYS A 101 -14.07 -7.71 11.90
N SER A 102 -13.99 -8.92 12.48
CA SER A 102 -13.14 -9.22 13.64
C SER A 102 -11.64 -9.21 13.34
N THR A 103 -11.27 -9.09 12.07
CA THR A 103 -9.88 -9.05 11.61
C THR A 103 -9.26 -7.66 11.85
N PRO A 104 -8.07 -7.58 12.47
CA PRO A 104 -7.36 -6.32 12.69
C PRO A 104 -7.18 -5.47 11.42
N CYS A 105 -7.28 -4.14 11.55
CA CYS A 105 -7.06 -3.20 10.45
C CYS A 105 -5.57 -2.81 10.31
N GLU A 106 -5.21 -1.98 9.32
CA GLU A 106 -3.83 -1.49 9.15
C GLU A 106 -3.34 -0.75 10.41
N SER A 107 -4.24 -0.01 11.07
CA SER A 107 -3.91 0.76 12.29
C SER A 107 -3.63 -0.11 13.52
N ASP A 108 -4.09 -1.36 13.52
CA ASP A 108 -3.78 -2.33 14.58
C ASP A 108 -2.55 -3.16 14.20
N ARG A 109 -2.48 -3.60 12.94
CA ARG A 109 -1.47 -4.54 12.45
C ARG A 109 -0.10 -3.95 12.30
N VAL A 110 0.00 -2.80 11.65
CA VAL A 110 1.30 -2.25 11.31
C VAL A 110 2.08 -1.88 12.58
N PRO A 111 1.47 -1.28 13.62
CA PRO A 111 2.14 -1.11 14.90
C PRO A 111 2.61 -2.43 15.51
N ALA A 112 1.75 -3.45 15.59
CA ALA A 112 2.16 -4.77 16.09
C ALA A 112 3.27 -5.42 15.24
N GLY A 113 3.28 -5.15 13.93
CA GLY A 113 4.33 -5.59 13.02
C GLY A 113 5.67 -4.93 13.30
N ILE A 114 5.67 -3.62 13.56
CA ILE A 114 6.85 -2.85 13.93
C ILE A 114 7.38 -3.29 15.31
N ASP A 115 6.49 -3.39 16.29
CA ASP A 115 6.87 -3.54 17.70
C ASP A 115 7.16 -5.00 18.11
N GLU A 116 6.51 -5.99 17.46
CA GLU A 116 6.53 -7.37 17.93
C GLU A 116 7.03 -8.38 16.88
N SER A 117 6.43 -8.38 15.68
CA SER A 117 6.61 -9.50 14.73
C SER A 117 7.72 -9.29 13.70
N GLY A 118 8.12 -8.05 13.44
CA GLY A 118 9.03 -7.67 12.37
C GLY A 118 8.44 -7.77 10.95
N LEU A 119 7.17 -8.19 10.81
CA LEU A 119 6.51 -8.33 9.52
C LEU A 119 5.45 -7.24 9.32
N PHE A 120 5.83 -6.24 8.55
CA PHE A 120 4.99 -5.13 8.11
C PHE A 120 5.62 -4.52 6.85
N PRO A 121 4.89 -3.77 6.02
CA PRO A 121 5.48 -3.00 4.93
C PRO A 121 6.43 -1.95 5.50
N ARG A 122 7.71 -2.03 5.15
CA ARG A 122 8.68 -0.99 5.50
C ARG A 122 8.36 0.32 4.77
N ASP A 123 8.04 0.18 3.49
CA ASP A 123 7.66 1.27 2.61
C ASP A 123 6.32 0.94 1.94
N ILE A 124 5.58 1.97 1.53
CA ILE A 124 4.37 1.82 0.70
C ILE A 124 4.52 2.65 -0.56
N VAL A 125 4.37 2.01 -1.73
CA VAL A 125 4.21 2.70 -3.00
C VAL A 125 2.79 3.21 -3.12
N PHE A 126 2.59 4.51 -2.93
CA PHE A 126 1.32 5.17 -3.23
C PHE A 126 1.34 5.70 -4.66
N GLY A 127 0.53 5.13 -5.54
CA GLY A 127 0.49 5.42 -6.97
C GLY A 127 -0.83 6.02 -7.44
N LEU A 128 -0.75 6.90 -8.44
CA LEU A 128 -1.88 7.39 -9.22
C LEU A 128 -1.72 6.94 -10.66
N ARG A 129 -2.74 6.28 -11.22
CA ARG A 129 -2.70 5.72 -12.57
C ARG A 129 -3.66 6.39 -13.54
N ASP A 130 -3.22 6.51 -14.78
CA ASP A 130 -4.05 6.83 -15.95
C ASP A 130 -4.16 5.57 -16.82
N GLY A 131 -5.31 4.90 -16.79
CA GLY A 131 -5.43 3.57 -17.40
C GLY A 131 -4.46 2.59 -16.73
N ASP A 132 -3.58 1.98 -17.53
CA ASP A 132 -2.63 0.95 -17.09
C ASP A 132 -1.21 1.50 -16.93
N ARG A 133 -1.09 2.81 -16.66
CA ARG A 133 0.20 3.48 -16.45
C ARG A 133 0.24 4.30 -15.19
N LEU A 134 1.35 4.24 -14.48
CA LEU A 134 1.62 5.06 -13.30
C LEU A 134 1.91 6.50 -13.74
N ASN A 135 0.99 7.43 -13.45
CA ASN A 135 1.15 8.86 -13.71
C ASN A 135 2.05 9.53 -12.68
N ARG A 136 1.85 9.22 -11.41
CA ARG A 136 2.66 9.69 -10.28
C ARG A 136 2.74 8.62 -9.22
N ALA A 137 3.82 8.59 -8.47
CA ALA A 137 3.93 7.76 -7.28
C ALA A 137 4.82 8.39 -6.21
N TRP A 138 4.62 7.93 -4.99
CA TRP A 138 5.40 8.30 -3.83
C TRP A 138 5.76 7.05 -3.06
N LEU A 139 7.00 6.98 -2.58
CA LEU A 139 7.43 5.97 -1.63
C LEU A 139 7.29 6.52 -0.21
N ILE A 140 6.34 5.98 0.53
CA ILE A 140 6.02 6.40 1.90
C ILE A 140 6.78 5.52 2.89
N ASP A 141 7.56 6.14 3.76
CA ASP A 141 8.16 5.50 4.93
C ASP A 141 7.07 5.24 5.98
N VAL A 142 6.78 3.96 6.26
CA VAL A 142 5.68 3.55 7.13
C VAL A 142 5.93 3.92 8.59
N GLU A 143 7.17 3.79 9.07
CA GLU A 143 7.53 4.15 10.44
C GLU A 143 7.46 5.67 10.63
N ALA A 144 8.01 6.44 9.68
CA ALA A 144 7.95 7.90 9.71
C ALA A 144 6.50 8.41 9.63
N PHE A 145 5.67 7.77 8.80
CA PHE A 145 4.23 8.02 8.73
C PHE A 145 3.55 7.75 10.08
N ARG A 146 3.78 6.58 10.67
CA ARG A 146 3.19 6.21 11.97
C ARG A 146 3.58 7.19 13.06
N ALA A 147 4.87 7.51 13.18
CA ALA A 147 5.38 8.49 14.13
C ALA A 147 4.77 9.89 13.91
N ALA A 148 4.50 10.28 12.66
CA ALA A 148 3.84 11.55 12.36
C ALA A 148 2.36 11.55 12.79
N VAL A 149 1.64 10.44 12.59
CA VAL A 149 0.26 10.27 13.06
C VAL A 149 0.20 10.31 14.59
N ASP A 150 1.05 9.56 15.28
CA ASP A 150 1.09 9.52 16.76
C ASP A 150 1.43 10.88 17.39
N ALA A 151 2.33 11.62 16.73
CA ALA A 151 2.68 12.98 17.13
C ALA A 151 1.64 14.04 16.72
N ASN A 152 0.49 13.64 16.15
CA ASN A 152 -0.56 14.54 15.63
C ASN A 152 -0.03 15.57 14.62
N ARG A 153 1.00 15.23 13.83
CA ARG A 153 1.58 16.11 12.80
C ARG A 153 0.84 16.05 11.46
N LEU A 154 -0.01 15.04 11.30
CA LEU A 154 -0.84 14.82 10.12
C LEU A 154 -2.32 14.99 10.48
N THR A 155 -3.06 15.70 9.63
CA THR A 155 -4.52 15.80 9.71
C THR A 155 -5.10 15.05 8.52
N GLY A 156 -5.80 13.96 8.79
CA GLY A 156 -6.48 13.19 7.77
C GLY A 156 -7.99 13.32 7.87
N GLU A 157 -8.67 13.10 6.75
CA GLU A 157 -10.13 13.04 6.69
C GLU A 157 -10.59 11.59 6.83
N ARG A 158 -11.44 11.31 7.82
CA ARG A 158 -12.02 9.97 7.99
C ARG A 158 -13.19 9.79 7.04
N HIS A 159 -13.19 8.68 6.31
CA HIS A 159 -14.31 8.25 5.47
C HIS A 159 -14.78 6.86 5.90
N ASP A 160 -16.00 6.81 6.41
CA ASP A 160 -16.72 5.59 6.73
C ASP A 160 -17.43 5.03 5.49
N ARG A 161 -17.59 3.72 5.42
CA ARG A 161 -18.36 3.01 4.39
C ARG A 161 -19.46 2.19 5.03
N ASP A 162 -20.56 2.01 4.30
CA ASP A 162 -21.73 1.22 4.77
C ASP A 162 -21.42 -0.26 5.04
N ASP A 163 -20.24 -0.75 4.62
CA ASP A 163 -19.78 -2.13 4.85
C ASP A 163 -19.03 -2.31 6.18
N GLY A 164 -18.96 -1.27 7.01
CA GLY A 164 -18.25 -1.25 8.29
C GLY A 164 -16.74 -1.02 8.16
N THR A 165 -16.23 -0.75 6.94
CA THR A 165 -14.84 -0.34 6.75
C THR A 165 -14.70 1.18 6.86
N ALA A 166 -13.58 1.64 7.38
CA ALA A 166 -13.24 3.06 7.43
C ALA A 166 -11.77 3.27 7.11
N ALA A 167 -11.47 4.40 6.46
CA ALA A 167 -10.10 4.81 6.19
C ALA A 167 -9.94 6.31 6.42
N VAL A 168 -8.76 6.70 6.90
CA VAL A 168 -8.32 8.09 7.03
C VAL A 168 -7.46 8.45 5.82
N TYR A 169 -7.79 9.57 5.19
CA TYR A 169 -7.17 10.04 3.96
C TYR A 169 -6.27 11.23 4.29
N TYR A 170 -4.97 11.06 4.02
CA TYR A 170 -3.94 12.04 4.30
C TYR A 170 -3.48 12.69 2.99
N PRO A 171 -3.56 14.03 2.84
CA PRO A 171 -3.02 14.70 1.68
C PRO A 171 -1.53 14.40 1.51
N VAL A 172 -1.11 14.01 0.31
CA VAL A 172 0.31 13.70 0.04
C VAL A 172 1.20 14.92 0.31
N GLY A 173 0.71 16.13 0.06
CA GLY A 173 1.45 17.36 0.38
C GLY A 173 1.81 17.46 1.86
N ASP A 174 0.95 16.98 2.76
CA ASP A 174 1.25 16.93 4.19
C ASP A 174 2.26 15.84 4.52
N LEU A 175 2.16 14.66 3.91
CA LEU A 175 3.15 13.59 4.06
C LEU A 175 4.55 14.05 3.66
N VAL A 176 4.66 14.76 2.54
CA VAL A 176 5.92 15.38 2.08
C VAL A 176 6.42 16.39 3.11
N ARG A 177 5.55 17.33 3.54
CA ARG A 177 5.90 18.39 4.49
C ARG A 177 6.45 17.86 5.82
N VAL A 178 5.94 16.73 6.30
CA VAL A 178 6.34 16.16 7.61
C VAL A 178 7.43 15.09 7.51
N GLY A 179 7.95 14.83 6.29
CA GLY A 179 9.08 13.94 6.04
C GLY A 179 8.73 12.45 5.94
N CYS A 180 7.50 12.10 5.59
CA CYS A 180 7.08 10.71 5.42
C CYS A 180 7.33 10.15 4.02
N VAL A 181 7.71 10.99 3.05
CA VAL A 181 7.97 10.57 1.67
C VAL A 181 9.48 10.47 1.45
N ARG A 182 9.95 9.28 1.08
CA ARG A 182 11.37 9.04 0.75
C ARG A 182 11.71 9.42 -0.68
N GLU A 183 10.77 9.17 -1.60
CA GLU A 183 10.93 9.42 -3.03
C GLU A 183 9.60 9.76 -3.69
N SER A 184 9.65 10.53 -4.77
CA SER A 184 8.50 10.85 -5.61
C SER A 184 8.84 10.71 -7.08
N TRP A 185 8.00 9.97 -7.81
CA TRP A 185 8.10 9.84 -9.25
C TRP A 185 6.92 10.54 -9.92
N ALA A 186 7.21 11.19 -11.03
CA ALA A 186 6.21 11.54 -12.02
C ALA A 186 6.53 10.77 -13.29
N ALA A 187 5.51 10.34 -14.02
CA ALA A 187 5.68 10.00 -15.42
C ALA A 187 6.46 11.16 -16.06
N PRO A 188 7.54 10.89 -16.82
CA PRO A 188 8.14 11.93 -17.62
C PRO A 188 6.99 12.52 -18.42
N TYR A 189 6.71 13.82 -18.25
CA TYR A 189 5.74 14.52 -19.08
C TYR A 189 6.09 14.13 -20.50
N THR A 190 5.31 13.24 -21.10
CA THR A 190 5.61 12.77 -22.44
C THR A 190 5.44 14.00 -23.31
N GLY A 191 6.58 14.55 -23.74
CA GLY A 191 6.64 15.31 -24.95
C GLY A 191 6.05 14.41 -26.02
N TRP A 192 4.80 14.67 -26.38
CA TRP A 192 4.17 14.09 -27.54
C TRP A 192 4.93 14.63 -28.75
N VAL A 193 5.61 13.74 -29.45
CA VAL A 193 5.86 13.92 -30.90
C VAL A 193 4.64 13.37 -31.61
#